data_AF-A0A162GZG9-F1
#
_entry.id   AF-A0A162GZG9-F1
#
_cell.length_a   1.000
_cell.length_b   1.000
_cell.length_c   1.000
_cell.angle_alpha   90.00
_cell.angle_beta   90.00
_cell.angle_gamma   90.00
#
_symmetry.space_group_name_H-M   'P 1'
#
loop_
_entity.id
_entity.type
_entity.pdbx_description
1 polymer ?
#
loop_
_entity_poly.entity_id
_entity_poly.type
_entity_poly.pdbx_seq_one_letter_code
_entity_poly.pdbx_strand_id
1 'polypeptide(L)'
;MNLFRKGCLSVALLAMLSGCATNSMFVSYPSQAEKWKATLGNEAASAGTTQKLEKATAGGDGVLYLQELGRVTQLNGEGEASRNAFADVVSKYDAEDASAKIQVSSLAASGTSLITNDNARPYVAPDYERIFTRAYQALNYWAENDVTGTAVELRAAALEQRVSANKREKEIAKAEEEAEENDVDVSQFDGYFQGIDAVAGGVKASFQNAWTFYLSALFWEAHGEYNDALVDYKKALEINSGVDMIKEDVERVSNPRALRDSDEGMVAVLYEQGFVQPREEFTLPIPTVHGVFSVAFPTYAIGSKPRPNSLRVLDSASQPLGETVVLADVGGLAAKDLKERMPGMLVRQTLRATAKYNMQKQANDN
;
A
#
# COMPACT_ATOMS: atom_id res chain seq x y z
N MET A 1 -52.53 13.39 -17.75
CA MET A 1 -51.55 12.39 -18.27
C MET A 1 -50.07 12.78 -18.14
N ASN A 2 -49.71 14.02 -17.80
CA ASN A 2 -48.28 14.44 -17.72
C ASN A 2 -47.64 14.32 -16.32
N LEU A 3 -48.40 14.21 -15.22
CA LEU A 3 -47.83 14.02 -13.88
C LEU A 3 -47.38 12.57 -13.62
N PHE A 4 -48.16 11.57 -14.05
CA PHE A 4 -47.80 10.16 -13.91
C PHE A 4 -46.53 9.80 -14.70
N ARG A 5 -46.32 10.42 -15.86
CA ARG A 5 -45.15 10.19 -16.71
C ARG A 5 -43.87 10.78 -16.12
N LYS A 6 -43.97 11.89 -15.38
CA LYS A 6 -42.84 12.50 -14.65
C LYS A 6 -42.48 11.73 -13.36
N GLY A 7 -43.49 11.21 -12.65
CA GLY A 7 -43.27 10.36 -11.46
C GLY A 7 -42.56 9.05 -11.78
N CYS A 8 -42.96 8.36 -12.86
CA CYS A 8 -42.25 7.14 -13.30
C CYS A 8 -40.81 7.41 -13.76
N LEU A 9 -40.54 8.58 -14.35
CA LEU A 9 -39.18 8.93 -14.76
C LEU A 9 -38.26 9.17 -13.55
N SER A 10 -38.78 9.82 -12.49
CA SER A 10 -38.03 10.05 -11.25
C SER A 10 -37.79 8.76 -10.45
N VAL A 11 -38.76 7.85 -10.41
CA VAL A 11 -38.60 6.54 -9.74
C VAL A 11 -37.65 5.63 -10.52
N ALA A 12 -37.69 5.65 -11.86
CA ALA A 12 -36.71 4.92 -12.68
C ALA A 12 -35.28 5.49 -12.52
N LEU A 13 -35.14 6.81 -12.39
CA LEU A 13 -33.85 7.47 -12.15
C LEU A 13 -33.28 7.14 -10.76
N LEU A 14 -34.13 7.09 -9.73
CA LEU A 14 -33.75 6.64 -8.38
C LEU A 14 -33.41 5.15 -8.34
N ALA A 15 -34.13 4.30 -9.09
CA ALA A 15 -33.87 2.87 -9.18
C ALA A 15 -32.56 2.53 -9.93
N MET A 16 -32.17 3.36 -10.90
CA MET A 16 -30.89 3.20 -11.63
C MET A 16 -29.68 3.67 -10.81
N LEU A 17 -29.86 4.58 -9.85
CA LEU A 17 -28.81 5.01 -8.92
C LEU A 17 -28.56 4.00 -7.78
N SER A 18 -29.52 3.11 -7.49
CA SER A 18 -29.42 2.12 -6.40
C SER A 18 -28.66 0.84 -6.74
N GLY A 19 -28.18 0.65 -7.97
CA GLY A 19 -27.58 -0.63 -8.41
C GLY A 19 -26.08 -0.80 -8.10
N CYS A 20 -25.29 0.28 -8.14
CA CYS A 20 -23.82 0.18 -8.02
C CYS A 20 -23.28 0.72 -6.69
N ALA A 21 -23.99 1.64 -6.03
CA ALA A 21 -23.51 2.28 -4.79
C ALA A 21 -23.91 1.55 -3.50
N THR A 22 -24.97 0.74 -3.53
CA THR A 22 -25.53 0.11 -2.31
C THR A 22 -24.71 -1.07 -1.80
N ASN A 23 -24.17 -1.92 -2.69
CA ASN A 23 -23.40 -3.10 -2.24
C ASN A 23 -22.09 -2.75 -1.52
N SER A 24 -21.41 -1.67 -1.90
CA SER A 24 -20.16 -1.24 -1.25
C SER A 24 -20.38 -0.58 0.11
N MET A 25 -21.58 -0.06 0.39
CA MET A 25 -21.89 0.57 1.68
C MET A 25 -22.23 -0.43 2.79
N PHE A 26 -22.69 -1.64 2.46
CA PHE A 26 -23.10 -2.65 3.45
C PHE A 26 -22.16 -3.86 3.54
N VAL A 27 -21.25 -4.04 2.57
CA VAL A 27 -20.32 -5.17 2.53
C VAL A 27 -18.88 -4.66 2.43
N SER A 28 -18.10 -4.89 3.48
CA SER A 28 -16.70 -4.43 3.55
C SER A 28 -15.86 -4.99 2.39
N TYR A 29 -14.91 -4.20 1.88
CA TYR A 29 -14.01 -4.66 0.82
C TYR A 29 -13.32 -6.01 1.14
N PRO A 30 -12.76 -6.25 2.34
CA PRO A 30 -12.11 -7.54 2.64
C PRO A 30 -13.04 -8.74 2.44
N SER A 31 -14.31 -8.63 2.84
CA SER A 31 -15.30 -9.69 2.65
C SER A 31 -15.65 -9.92 1.18
N GLN A 32 -15.60 -8.87 0.34
CA GLN A 32 -15.74 -9.03 -1.09
C GLN A 32 -14.52 -9.74 -1.71
N ALA A 33 -13.33 -9.38 -1.22
CA ALA A 33 -12.05 -9.88 -1.73
C ALA A 33 -11.80 -11.36 -1.48
N GLU A 34 -12.36 -11.93 -0.40
CA GLU A 34 -12.27 -13.37 -0.12
C GLU A 34 -12.64 -14.23 -1.33
N LYS A 35 -13.60 -13.79 -2.15
CA LYS A 35 -14.05 -14.56 -3.31
C LYS A 35 -12.95 -14.80 -4.33
N TRP A 36 -12.09 -13.82 -4.60
CA TRP A 36 -10.99 -13.98 -5.55
C TRP A 36 -9.70 -14.43 -4.90
N LYS A 37 -9.43 -14.02 -3.66
CA LYS A 37 -8.28 -14.54 -2.90
C LYS A 37 -8.31 -16.06 -2.73
N ALA A 38 -9.49 -16.66 -2.56
CA ALA A 38 -9.63 -18.10 -2.39
C ALA A 38 -9.21 -18.92 -3.62
N THR A 39 -9.30 -18.34 -4.82
CA THR A 39 -8.90 -19.00 -6.08
C THR A 39 -7.46 -18.67 -6.46
N LEU A 40 -7.02 -17.44 -6.16
CA LEU A 40 -5.67 -16.95 -6.44
C LEU A 40 -4.64 -17.75 -5.64
N GLY A 41 -3.91 -18.62 -6.34
CA GLY A 41 -2.90 -19.51 -5.77
C GLY A 41 -3.00 -20.95 -6.27
N ASN A 42 -4.20 -21.37 -6.70
CA ASN A 42 -4.43 -22.70 -7.28
C ASN A 42 -4.89 -22.63 -8.74
N GLU A 43 -5.68 -21.61 -9.09
CA GLU A 43 -6.28 -21.44 -10.42
C GLU A 43 -6.37 -19.95 -10.80
N ALA A 44 -6.52 -19.67 -12.10
CA ALA A 44 -6.78 -18.31 -12.58
C ALA A 44 -8.13 -17.79 -12.05
N ALA A 45 -8.20 -16.51 -11.73
CA ALA A 45 -9.45 -15.88 -11.33
C ALA A 45 -10.46 -15.89 -12.50
N SER A 46 -11.74 -16.13 -12.19
CA SER A 46 -12.79 -16.19 -13.21
C SER A 46 -13.02 -14.85 -13.92
N ALA A 47 -13.43 -14.89 -15.19
CA ALA A 47 -13.80 -13.68 -15.96
C ALA A 47 -14.88 -12.82 -15.27
N GLY A 48 -15.78 -13.44 -14.50
CA GLY A 48 -16.77 -12.72 -13.69
C GLY A 48 -16.14 -11.90 -12.54
N THR A 49 -14.98 -12.32 -12.04
CA THR A 49 -14.19 -11.56 -11.06
C THR A 49 -13.57 -10.34 -11.73
N THR A 50 -12.86 -10.53 -12.85
CA THR A 50 -12.24 -9.44 -13.61
C THR A 50 -13.27 -8.39 -14.01
N GLN A 51 -14.43 -8.80 -14.52
CA GLN A 51 -15.53 -7.88 -14.87
C GLN A 51 -16.08 -7.13 -13.64
N LYS A 52 -16.15 -7.78 -12.47
CA LYS A 52 -16.60 -7.13 -11.24
C LYS A 52 -15.60 -6.05 -10.80
N LEU A 53 -14.29 -6.37 -10.84
CA LEU A 53 -13.22 -5.43 -10.51
C LEU A 53 -13.24 -4.23 -11.46
N GLU A 54 -13.29 -4.50 -12.77
CA GLU A 54 -13.35 -3.47 -13.82
C GLU A 54 -14.51 -2.49 -13.61
N LYS A 55 -15.72 -2.98 -13.33
CA LYS A 55 -16.88 -2.11 -13.04
C LYS A 55 -16.68 -1.26 -11.78
N ALA A 56 -15.99 -1.79 -10.77
CA ALA A 56 -15.77 -1.11 -9.51
C ALA A 56 -14.72 0.02 -9.59
N THR A 57 -13.87 0.03 -10.64
CA THR A 57 -12.89 1.09 -10.90
C THR A 57 -13.52 2.48 -11.08
N ALA A 58 -14.79 2.54 -11.48
CA ALA A 58 -15.55 3.78 -11.64
C ALA A 58 -16.08 4.36 -10.31
N GLY A 59 -15.96 3.61 -9.21
CA GLY A 59 -16.41 4.03 -7.88
C GLY A 59 -15.43 4.96 -7.16
N GLY A 60 -15.80 5.36 -5.93
CA GLY A 60 -14.94 6.18 -5.06
C GLY A 60 -13.58 5.52 -4.80
N ASP A 61 -13.57 4.22 -4.52
CA ASP A 61 -12.35 3.45 -4.28
C ASP A 61 -11.69 2.93 -5.57
N GLY A 62 -11.80 3.69 -6.67
CA GLY A 62 -11.35 3.25 -7.99
C GLY A 62 -9.87 2.87 -8.06
N VAL A 63 -9.02 3.52 -7.26
CA VAL A 63 -7.58 3.17 -7.15
C VAL A 63 -7.38 1.75 -6.63
N LEU A 64 -8.08 1.39 -5.55
CA LEU A 64 -8.02 0.04 -4.97
C LEU A 64 -8.41 -1.01 -6.00
N TYR A 65 -9.56 -0.81 -6.67
CA TYR A 65 -10.04 -1.77 -7.66
C TYR A 65 -9.18 -1.86 -8.91
N LEU A 66 -8.50 -0.78 -9.30
CA LEU A 66 -7.52 -0.82 -10.39
C LEU A 66 -6.25 -1.58 -10.00
N GLN A 67 -5.75 -1.41 -8.76
CA GLN A 67 -4.62 -2.20 -8.26
C GLN A 67 -4.96 -3.70 -8.22
N GLU A 68 -6.16 -4.04 -7.74
CA GLU A 68 -6.69 -5.42 -7.76
C GLU A 68 -6.80 -5.95 -9.19
N LEU A 69 -7.41 -5.18 -10.09
CA LEU A 69 -7.57 -5.57 -11.49
C LEU A 69 -6.21 -5.83 -12.14
N GLY A 70 -5.25 -4.92 -11.95
CA GLY A 70 -3.89 -5.06 -12.47
C GLY A 70 -3.21 -6.32 -11.95
N ARG A 71 -3.30 -6.62 -10.65
CA ARG A 71 -2.67 -7.80 -10.07
C ARG A 71 -3.36 -9.10 -10.45
N VAL A 72 -4.70 -9.14 -10.46
CA VAL A 72 -5.47 -10.33 -10.82
C VAL A 72 -5.23 -10.71 -12.29
N THR A 73 -5.29 -9.73 -13.19
CA THR A 73 -5.02 -9.97 -14.61
C THR A 73 -3.55 -10.37 -14.84
N GLN A 74 -2.60 -9.80 -14.08
CA GLN A 74 -1.20 -10.22 -14.12
C GLN A 74 -1.05 -11.70 -13.76
N LEU A 75 -1.66 -12.13 -12.66
CA LEU A 75 -1.61 -13.52 -12.19
C LEU A 75 -2.33 -14.50 -13.11
N ASN A 76 -3.33 -14.02 -13.86
CA ASN A 76 -4.00 -14.79 -14.90
C ASN A 76 -3.18 -14.94 -16.20
N GLY A 77 -2.04 -14.24 -16.32
CA GLY A 77 -1.27 -14.17 -17.57
C GLY A 77 -1.84 -13.20 -18.61
N GLU A 78 -2.79 -12.35 -18.22
CA GLU A 78 -3.42 -11.34 -19.08
C GLU A 78 -2.60 -10.04 -19.06
N GLY A 79 -1.38 -10.10 -19.62
CA GLY A 79 -0.37 -9.05 -19.50
C GLY A 79 -0.82 -7.66 -19.98
N GLU A 80 -1.50 -7.57 -21.13
CA GLU A 80 -1.98 -6.29 -21.67
C GLU A 80 -3.03 -5.64 -20.76
N ALA A 81 -4.00 -6.41 -20.28
CA ALA A 81 -5.02 -5.93 -19.35
C ALA A 81 -4.38 -5.46 -18.03
N SER A 82 -3.38 -6.19 -17.53
CA SER A 82 -2.62 -5.81 -16.34
C SER A 82 -1.89 -4.49 -16.53
N ARG A 83 -1.19 -4.32 -17.68
CA ARG A 83 -0.47 -3.08 -17.98
C ARG A 83 -1.37 -1.88 -18.05
N ASN A 84 -2.53 -2.02 -18.71
CA ASN A 84 -3.49 -0.93 -18.84
C ASN A 84 -4.04 -0.53 -17.47
N ALA A 85 -4.42 -1.51 -16.64
CA ALA A 85 -4.92 -1.25 -15.29
C ALA A 85 -3.88 -0.54 -14.41
N PHE A 86 -2.64 -1.01 -14.39
CA PHE A 86 -1.58 -0.34 -13.62
C PHE A 86 -1.19 1.03 -14.17
N ALA A 87 -1.22 1.25 -15.49
CA ALA A 87 -1.03 2.58 -16.07
C ALA A 87 -2.14 3.56 -15.62
N ASP A 88 -3.39 3.09 -15.52
CA ASP A 88 -4.49 3.89 -14.98
C ASP A 88 -4.32 4.17 -13.48
N VAL A 89 -3.83 3.22 -12.68
CA VAL A 89 -3.46 3.44 -11.27
C VAL A 89 -2.43 4.57 -11.18
N VAL A 90 -1.37 4.48 -11.98
CA VAL A 90 -0.28 5.46 -12.03
C VAL A 90 -0.79 6.86 -12.39
N SER A 91 -1.68 6.97 -13.38
CA SER A 91 -2.30 8.24 -13.74
C SER A 91 -3.11 8.84 -12.58
N LYS A 92 -3.82 8.01 -11.81
CA LYS A 92 -4.54 8.46 -10.61
C LYS A 92 -3.59 8.90 -9.49
N TYR A 93 -2.46 8.22 -9.30
CA TYR A 93 -1.42 8.64 -8.37
C TYR A 93 -0.90 10.04 -8.69
N ASP A 94 -0.57 10.30 -9.95
CA ASP A 94 -0.06 11.61 -10.38
C ASP A 94 -1.11 12.72 -10.20
N ALA A 95 -2.38 12.42 -10.50
CA ALA A 95 -3.48 13.36 -10.28
C ALA A 95 -3.72 13.66 -8.79
N GLU A 96 -3.59 12.66 -7.92
CA GLU A 96 -3.68 12.83 -6.47
C GLU A 96 -2.55 13.72 -5.95
N ASP A 97 -1.30 13.42 -6.34
CA ASP A 97 -0.13 14.19 -5.90
C ASP A 97 -0.16 15.64 -6.39
N ALA A 98 -0.65 15.88 -7.61
CA ALA A 98 -0.89 17.22 -8.13
C ALA A 98 -1.96 17.97 -7.32
N SER A 99 -3.06 17.30 -6.99
CA SER A 99 -4.16 17.86 -6.21
C SER A 99 -3.74 18.21 -4.78
N ALA A 100 -2.95 17.34 -4.14
CA ALA A 100 -2.42 17.56 -2.79
C ALA A 100 -1.52 18.80 -2.73
N LYS A 101 -0.64 19.01 -3.72
CA LYS A 101 0.20 20.21 -3.81
C LYS A 101 -0.62 21.51 -3.90
N ILE A 102 -1.71 21.48 -4.67
CA ILE A 102 -2.63 22.62 -4.81
C ILE A 102 -3.39 22.86 -3.49
N GLN A 103 -3.89 21.80 -2.84
CA GLN A 103 -4.62 21.92 -1.58
C GLN A 103 -3.75 22.46 -0.43
N VAL A 104 -2.49 22.05 -0.34
CA VAL A 104 -1.55 22.61 0.64
C VAL A 104 -1.39 24.12 0.43
N SER A 105 -1.30 24.57 -0.83
CA SER A 105 -1.20 26.01 -1.14
C SER A 105 -2.47 26.80 -0.80
N SER A 106 -3.65 26.17 -0.87
CA SER A 106 -4.93 26.84 -0.56
C SER A 106 -5.33 26.73 0.91
N LEU A 107 -4.93 25.69 1.64
CA LEU A 107 -5.17 25.52 3.08
C LEU A 107 -4.35 26.50 3.93
N ALA A 108 -3.18 26.95 3.45
CA ALA A 108 -2.47 28.10 4.02
C ALA A 108 -3.34 29.38 4.03
N ALA A 109 -4.45 29.41 3.28
CA ALA A 109 -5.37 30.54 3.19
C ALA A 109 -6.73 30.31 3.87
N SER A 110 -7.05 29.14 4.45
CA SER A 110 -8.39 28.87 4.98
C SER A 110 -8.41 27.78 6.07
N GLY A 111 -8.56 28.20 7.34
CA GLY A 111 -8.55 27.34 8.53
C GLY A 111 -9.81 26.48 8.75
N THR A 112 -10.19 25.63 7.78
CA THR A 112 -11.44 24.83 7.81
C THR A 112 -11.22 23.31 7.75
N SER A 113 -10.11 22.80 8.28
CA SER A 113 -9.69 21.38 8.14
C SER A 113 -10.46 20.34 8.98
N LEU A 114 -11.32 20.76 9.91
CA LEU A 114 -11.94 19.84 10.89
C LEU A 114 -13.25 19.17 10.44
N ILE A 115 -13.79 19.52 9.26
CA ILE A 115 -15.15 19.13 8.85
C ILE A 115 -15.19 17.82 8.03
N THR A 116 -14.09 17.37 7.42
CA THR A 116 -14.09 16.15 6.61
C THR A 116 -14.05 14.89 7.48
N ASN A 117 -14.96 13.92 7.26
CA ASN A 117 -14.95 12.63 7.95
C ASN A 117 -13.89 11.70 7.34
N ASP A 118 -12.91 11.24 8.12
CA ASP A 118 -11.85 10.34 7.64
C ASP A 118 -12.40 8.99 7.14
N ASN A 119 -13.55 8.53 7.65
CA ASN A 119 -14.20 7.29 7.20
C ASN A 119 -14.96 7.43 5.88
N ALA A 120 -15.20 8.65 5.39
CA ALA A 120 -15.90 8.91 4.13
C ALA A 120 -14.95 9.23 2.98
N ARG A 121 -13.63 9.20 3.22
CA ARG A 121 -12.63 9.48 2.21
C ARG A 121 -12.46 8.27 1.29
N PRO A 122 -12.41 8.48 -0.04
CA PRO A 122 -11.98 7.46 -0.98
C PRO A 122 -10.66 6.80 -0.58
N TYR A 123 -10.47 5.55 -0.99
CA TYR A 123 -9.22 4.84 -0.82
C TYR A 123 -8.03 5.64 -1.39
N VAL A 124 -7.00 5.82 -0.55
CA VAL A 124 -5.71 6.40 -0.91
C VAL A 124 -4.66 5.33 -0.73
N ALA A 125 -3.97 4.96 -1.81
CA ALA A 125 -2.94 3.93 -1.79
C ALA A 125 -1.78 4.36 -0.87
N PRO A 126 -1.44 3.55 0.15
CA PRO A 126 -0.21 3.73 0.91
C PRO A 126 1.03 3.67 0.03
N ASP A 127 2.09 4.36 0.45
CA ASP A 127 3.33 4.46 -0.32
C ASP A 127 3.91 3.09 -0.69
N TYR A 128 3.86 2.10 0.22
CA TYR A 128 4.31 0.73 -0.05
C TYR A 128 3.56 0.06 -1.22
N GLU A 129 2.26 0.33 -1.34
CA GLU A 129 1.45 -0.21 -2.45
C GLU A 129 1.75 0.50 -3.76
N ARG A 130 2.05 1.81 -3.73
CA ARG A 130 2.51 2.55 -4.91
C ARG A 130 3.83 1.95 -5.42
N ILE A 131 4.76 1.64 -4.50
CA ILE A 131 6.04 0.99 -4.83
C ILE A 131 5.82 -0.40 -5.44
N PHE A 132 4.95 -1.24 -4.85
CA PHE A 132 4.61 -2.54 -5.42
C PHE A 132 3.91 -2.43 -6.78
N THR A 133 3.01 -1.46 -6.96
CA THR A 133 2.34 -1.19 -8.24
C THR A 133 3.36 -0.93 -9.35
N ARG A 134 4.37 -0.10 -9.07
CA ARG A 134 5.48 0.16 -10.00
C ARG A 134 6.29 -1.10 -10.28
N ALA A 135 6.62 -1.88 -9.25
CA ALA A 135 7.38 -3.11 -9.41
C ALA A 135 6.61 -4.18 -10.23
N TYR A 136 5.30 -4.32 -10.02
CA TYR A 136 4.46 -5.21 -10.82
C TYR A 136 4.35 -4.74 -12.26
N GLN A 137 4.24 -3.43 -12.50
CA GLN A 137 4.25 -2.90 -13.86
C GLN A 137 5.60 -3.13 -14.55
N ALA A 138 6.71 -3.01 -13.82
CA ALA A 138 8.03 -3.37 -14.32
C ALA A 138 8.10 -4.84 -14.74
N LEU A 139 7.55 -5.76 -13.93
CA LEU A 139 7.47 -7.18 -14.28
C LEU A 139 6.63 -7.43 -15.53
N ASN A 140 5.54 -6.68 -15.74
CA ASN A 140 4.77 -6.77 -16.98
C ASN A 140 5.59 -6.39 -18.21
N TYR A 141 6.33 -5.28 -18.16
CA TYR A 141 7.21 -4.87 -19.25
C TYR A 141 8.36 -5.85 -19.47
N TRP A 142 8.93 -6.37 -18.39
CA TRP A 142 10.05 -7.31 -18.48
C TRP A 142 9.62 -8.64 -19.11
N ALA A 143 8.42 -9.13 -18.78
CA ALA A 143 7.86 -10.33 -19.39
C ALA A 143 7.69 -10.23 -20.92
N GLU A 144 7.55 -9.01 -21.45
CA GLU A 144 7.46 -8.74 -22.90
C GLU A 144 8.79 -8.31 -23.52
N ASN A 145 9.90 -8.41 -22.77
CA ASN A 145 11.21 -7.95 -23.19
C ASN A 145 11.27 -6.44 -23.50
N ASP A 146 10.37 -5.64 -22.92
CA ASP A 146 10.43 -4.18 -22.95
C ASP A 146 11.38 -3.66 -21.86
N VAL A 147 12.66 -3.64 -22.21
CA VAL A 147 13.75 -3.17 -21.35
C VAL A 147 13.53 -1.70 -20.94
N THR A 148 12.98 -0.87 -21.83
CA THR A 148 12.82 0.56 -21.55
C THR A 148 11.68 0.80 -20.56
N GLY A 149 10.53 0.17 -20.79
CA GLY A 149 9.39 0.22 -19.87
C GLY A 149 9.75 -0.30 -18.48
N THR A 150 10.47 -1.43 -18.43
CA THR A 150 10.96 -2.01 -17.16
C THR A 150 11.87 -1.05 -16.41
N ALA A 151 12.87 -0.48 -17.10
CA ALA A 151 13.79 0.50 -16.55
C ALA A 151 13.10 1.76 -16.01
N VAL A 152 12.08 2.25 -16.70
CA VAL A 152 11.30 3.43 -16.28
C VAL A 152 10.55 3.13 -14.98
N GLU A 153 9.85 2.01 -14.90
CA GLU A 153 9.06 1.67 -13.72
C GLU A 153 9.91 1.34 -12.50
N LEU A 154 11.06 0.66 -12.66
CA LEU A 154 11.98 0.40 -11.55
C LEU A 154 12.59 1.70 -10.99
N ARG A 155 12.97 2.64 -11.88
CA ARG A 155 13.43 3.97 -11.46
C ARG A 155 12.33 4.78 -10.80
N ALA A 156 11.09 4.67 -11.28
CA ALA A 156 9.93 5.30 -10.66
C ALA A 156 9.64 4.71 -9.27
N ALA A 157 9.75 3.39 -9.10
CA ALA A 157 9.63 2.74 -7.79
C ALA A 157 10.69 3.25 -6.80
N ALA A 158 11.96 3.35 -7.24
CA ALA A 158 13.03 3.90 -6.42
C ALA A 158 12.81 5.40 -6.06
N LEU A 159 12.27 6.18 -7.00
CA LEU A 159 11.88 7.57 -6.75
C LEU A 159 10.76 7.65 -5.70
N GLU A 160 9.74 6.80 -5.80
CA GLU A 160 8.62 6.73 -4.87
C GLU A 160 9.08 6.48 -3.43
N GLN A 161 10.02 5.54 -3.23
CA GLN A 161 10.62 5.29 -1.92
C GLN A 161 11.30 6.55 -1.35
N ARG A 162 12.06 7.28 -2.18
CA ARG A 162 12.77 8.50 -1.75
C ARG A 162 11.82 9.66 -1.45
N VAL A 163 10.79 9.85 -2.27
CA VAL A 163 9.77 10.89 -2.07
C VAL A 163 8.99 10.60 -0.79
N SER A 164 8.62 9.34 -0.56
CA SER A 164 7.91 8.89 0.64
C SER A 164 8.72 9.14 1.92
N ALA A 165 10.05 8.94 1.88
CA ALA A 165 10.93 9.26 3.00
C ALA A 165 10.83 10.74 3.41
N ASN A 166 11.02 11.64 2.44
CA ASN A 166 10.96 13.08 2.67
C ASN A 166 9.56 13.55 3.09
N LYS A 167 8.51 12.92 2.55
CA LYS A 167 7.11 13.20 2.91
C LYS A 167 6.84 12.78 4.36
N ARG A 168 7.29 11.59 4.76
CA ARG A 168 7.02 11.04 6.09
C ARG A 168 7.68 11.86 7.19
N GLU A 169 8.92 12.31 6.98
CA GLU A 169 9.61 13.20 7.91
C GLU A 169 8.80 14.48 8.19
N LYS A 170 8.23 15.08 7.13
CA LYS A 170 7.39 16.28 7.26
C LYS A 170 6.05 16.00 7.93
N GLU A 171 5.42 14.86 7.63
CA GLU A 171 4.16 14.46 8.26
C GLU A 171 4.32 14.23 9.77
N ILE A 172 5.43 13.64 10.20
CA ILE A 172 5.76 13.44 11.61
C ILE A 172 5.99 14.80 12.29
N ALA A 173 6.85 15.65 11.74
CA ALA A 173 7.14 16.96 12.32
C ALA A 173 5.87 17.83 12.45
N LYS A 174 4.99 17.80 11.43
CA LYS A 174 3.71 18.51 11.48
C LYS A 174 2.76 17.93 12.52
N ALA A 175 2.70 16.61 12.67
CA ALA A 175 1.85 15.99 13.67
C ALA A 175 2.32 16.30 15.10
N GLU A 176 3.64 16.41 15.32
CA GLU A 176 4.25 16.85 16.59
C GLU A 176 3.89 18.31 16.89
N GLU A 177 4.05 19.21 15.91
CA GLU A 177 3.65 20.63 16.02
C GLU A 177 2.16 20.78 16.35
N GLU A 178 1.27 20.11 15.59
CA GLU A 178 -0.18 20.16 15.85
C GLU A 178 -0.55 19.57 17.23
N ALA A 179 0.20 18.57 17.72
CA ALA A 179 -0.01 18.01 19.05
C ALA A 179 0.36 19.01 20.15
N GLU A 180 1.52 19.68 20.02
CA GLU A 180 1.99 20.70 20.96
C GLU A 180 1.08 21.92 21.00
N GLU A 181 0.67 22.45 19.84
CA GLU A 181 -0.22 23.62 19.74
C GLU A 181 -1.60 23.41 20.40
N ASN A 182 -2.03 22.15 20.51
CA ASN A 182 -3.36 21.78 21.00
C ASN A 182 -3.32 21.00 22.33
N ASP A 183 -2.17 20.98 23.02
CA ASP A 183 -1.96 20.28 24.31
C ASP A 183 -2.38 18.79 24.25
N VAL A 184 -2.16 18.12 23.11
CA VAL A 184 -2.49 16.70 22.92
C VAL A 184 -1.27 15.84 23.20
N ASP A 185 -1.23 15.20 24.37
CA ASP A 185 -0.21 14.19 24.68
C ASP A 185 -0.50 12.89 23.92
N VAL A 186 0.25 12.62 22.84
CA VAL A 186 0.10 11.37 22.07
C VAL A 186 0.68 10.14 22.80
N SER A 187 1.63 10.34 23.71
CA SER A 187 2.35 9.25 24.39
C SER A 187 1.48 8.46 25.36
N GLN A 188 0.41 9.09 25.87
CA GLN A 188 -0.58 8.41 26.72
C GLN A 188 -1.24 7.20 26.03
N PHE A 189 -1.18 7.14 24.69
CA PHE A 189 -1.81 6.09 23.90
C PHE A 189 -0.86 4.95 23.51
N ASP A 190 0.45 5.04 23.82
CA ASP A 190 1.47 4.07 23.41
C ASP A 190 1.12 2.62 23.80
N GLY A 191 0.52 2.43 24.98
CA GLY A 191 0.11 1.11 25.47
C GLY A 191 -0.92 0.41 24.58
N TYR A 192 -1.73 1.15 23.83
CA TYR A 192 -2.75 0.60 22.93
C TYR A 192 -2.17 0.09 21.61
N PHE A 193 -0.91 0.42 21.29
CA PHE A 193 -0.28 0.13 20.00
C PHE A 193 0.77 -0.99 20.06
N GLN A 194 0.88 -1.72 21.17
CA GLN A 194 1.82 -2.84 21.28
C GLN A 194 1.56 -3.96 20.26
N GLY A 195 0.29 -4.20 19.90
CA GLY A 195 -0.08 -5.25 18.94
C GLY A 195 0.44 -4.95 17.53
N ILE A 196 0.30 -3.72 17.07
CA ILE A 196 0.76 -3.32 15.74
C ILE A 196 2.29 -3.20 15.69
N ASP A 197 2.95 -2.90 16.80
CA ASP A 197 4.42 -2.96 16.91
C ASP A 197 4.95 -4.37 16.67
N ALA A 198 4.28 -5.38 17.22
CA ALA A 198 4.61 -6.78 16.96
C ALA A 198 4.40 -7.17 15.48
N VAL A 199 3.40 -6.59 14.81
CA VAL A 199 3.17 -6.82 13.37
C VAL A 199 4.21 -6.10 12.52
N ALA A 200 4.54 -4.84 12.81
CA ALA A 200 5.57 -4.09 12.09
C ALA A 200 6.94 -4.76 12.17
N GLY A 201 7.26 -5.38 13.32
CA GLY A 201 8.46 -6.20 13.48
C GLY A 201 9.74 -5.42 13.17
N GLY A 202 10.60 -5.98 12.31
CA GLY A 202 11.88 -5.37 11.92
C GLY A 202 11.78 -4.24 10.88
N VAL A 203 10.57 -3.90 10.41
CA VAL A 203 10.39 -2.87 9.37
C VAL A 203 10.66 -1.49 9.94
N LYS A 204 11.74 -0.86 9.46
CA LYS A 204 12.18 0.46 9.93
C LYS A 204 11.34 1.62 9.41
N ALA A 205 10.88 1.52 8.17
CA ALA A 205 10.05 2.53 7.51
C ALA A 205 9.09 1.85 6.53
N SER A 206 7.85 2.32 6.45
CA SER A 206 6.81 1.67 5.64
C SER A 206 7.08 1.69 4.13
N PHE A 207 7.90 2.61 3.65
CA PHE A 207 8.20 2.80 2.23
C PHE A 207 9.53 2.13 1.81
N GLN A 208 10.29 1.53 2.74
CA GLN A 208 11.55 0.87 2.40
C GLN A 208 11.30 -0.58 1.98
N ASN A 209 11.44 -0.85 0.68
CA ASN A 209 11.17 -2.17 0.11
C ASN A 209 12.44 -2.78 -0.51
N ALA A 210 13.09 -3.67 0.25
CA ALA A 210 14.32 -4.33 -0.21
C ALA A 210 14.05 -5.29 -1.39
N TRP A 211 12.88 -5.92 -1.46
CA TRP A 211 12.51 -6.79 -2.58
C TRP A 211 12.48 -6.01 -3.90
N THR A 212 11.93 -4.79 -3.91
CA THR A 212 11.91 -3.95 -5.12
C THR A 212 13.30 -3.49 -5.54
N PHE A 213 14.18 -3.15 -4.60
CA PHE A 213 15.58 -2.83 -4.94
C PHE A 213 16.33 -4.05 -5.46
N TYR A 214 16.10 -5.22 -4.86
CA TYR A 214 16.73 -6.46 -5.31
C TYR A 214 16.24 -6.87 -6.71
N LEU A 215 14.94 -6.72 -7.00
CA LEU A 215 14.38 -6.89 -8.35
C LEU A 215 15.04 -5.93 -9.36
N SER A 216 15.21 -4.65 -8.97
CA SER A 216 15.89 -3.65 -9.79
C SER A 216 17.35 -4.04 -10.05
N ALA A 217 18.06 -4.50 -9.03
CA ALA A 217 19.44 -4.91 -9.12
C ALA A 217 19.63 -6.10 -10.07
N LEU A 218 18.77 -7.11 -9.98
CA LEU A 218 18.75 -8.25 -10.90
C LEU A 218 18.48 -7.82 -12.34
N PHE A 219 17.56 -6.89 -12.55
CA PHE A 219 17.28 -6.34 -13.88
C PHE A 219 18.52 -5.67 -14.47
N TRP A 220 19.19 -4.78 -13.73
CA TRP A 220 20.41 -4.14 -14.20
C TRP A 220 21.54 -5.13 -14.46
N GLU A 221 21.71 -6.10 -13.56
CA GLU A 221 22.75 -7.12 -13.68
C GLU A 221 22.55 -7.98 -14.93
N ALA A 222 21.31 -8.41 -15.19
CA ALA A 222 20.95 -9.19 -16.37
C ALA A 222 21.24 -8.46 -17.69
N HIS A 223 21.28 -7.12 -17.67
CA HIS A 223 21.58 -6.28 -18.83
C HIS A 223 23.04 -5.79 -18.85
N GLY A 224 23.89 -6.25 -17.93
CA GLY A 224 25.30 -5.89 -17.86
C GLY A 224 25.58 -4.50 -17.24
N GLU A 225 24.57 -3.86 -16.67
CA GLU A 225 24.65 -2.56 -16.00
C GLU A 225 25.09 -2.73 -14.54
N TYR A 226 26.28 -3.31 -14.33
CA TYR A 226 26.76 -3.75 -13.01
C TYR A 226 26.89 -2.62 -11.98
N ASN A 227 27.14 -1.38 -12.40
CA ASN A 227 27.20 -0.24 -11.48
C ASN A 227 25.83 0.10 -10.89
N ASP A 228 24.80 0.12 -11.74
CA ASP A 228 23.42 0.36 -11.30
C ASP A 228 22.91 -0.81 -10.45
N ALA A 229 23.23 -2.05 -10.86
CA ALA A 229 22.96 -3.25 -10.05
C ALA A 229 23.60 -3.16 -8.66
N LEU A 230 24.88 -2.80 -8.58
CA LEU A 230 25.60 -2.68 -7.31
C LEU A 230 24.97 -1.64 -6.39
N VAL A 231 24.52 -0.51 -6.93
CA VAL A 231 23.84 0.53 -6.16
C VAL A 231 22.56 -0.01 -5.55
N ASP A 232 21.74 -0.72 -6.33
CA ASP A 232 20.46 -1.22 -5.85
C ASP A 232 20.59 -2.44 -4.93
N TYR A 233 21.57 -3.33 -5.14
CA TYR A 233 21.91 -4.38 -4.16
C TYR A 233 22.34 -3.79 -2.82
N LYS A 234 23.17 -2.73 -2.82
CA LYS A 234 23.57 -2.05 -1.58
C LYS A 234 22.39 -1.45 -0.83
N LYS A 235 21.41 -0.87 -1.53
CA LYS A 235 20.18 -0.36 -0.90
C LYS A 235 19.34 -1.50 -0.31
N ALA A 236 19.20 -2.61 -1.04
CA ALA A 236 18.53 -3.80 -0.51
C ALA A 236 19.22 -4.33 0.76
N LEU A 237 20.56 -4.34 0.77
CA LEU A 237 21.37 -4.74 1.93
C LEU A 237 21.25 -3.73 3.10
N GLU A 238 21.16 -2.43 2.83
CA GLU A 238 20.97 -1.41 3.87
C GLU A 238 19.66 -1.63 4.63
N ILE A 239 18.59 -1.99 3.91
CA ILE A 239 17.29 -2.31 4.49
C ILE A 239 17.35 -3.64 5.25
N ASN A 240 17.96 -4.67 4.66
CA ASN A 240 18.07 -6.02 5.22
C ASN A 240 19.53 -6.45 5.46
N SER A 241 20.21 -5.80 6.40
CA SER A 241 21.65 -6.00 6.64
C SER A 241 22.04 -7.39 7.16
N GLY A 242 21.06 -8.14 7.67
CA GLY A 242 21.24 -9.50 8.18
C GLY A 242 21.16 -10.59 7.12
N VAL A 243 20.89 -10.27 5.85
CA VAL A 243 20.73 -11.26 4.79
C VAL A 243 22.06 -11.47 4.06
N ASP A 244 22.68 -12.63 4.29
CA ASP A 244 23.99 -12.96 3.70
C ASP A 244 23.95 -13.09 2.17
N MET A 245 22.85 -13.60 1.60
CA MET A 245 22.64 -13.68 0.15
C MET A 245 22.90 -12.33 -0.55
N ILE A 246 22.38 -11.21 -0.01
CA ILE A 246 22.58 -9.89 -0.62
C ILE A 246 24.04 -9.44 -0.49
N LYS A 247 24.75 -9.82 0.58
CA LYS A 247 26.18 -9.50 0.74
C LYS A 247 27.01 -10.20 -0.32
N GLU A 248 26.73 -11.49 -0.55
CA GLU A 248 27.36 -12.29 -1.59
C GLU A 248 27.12 -11.68 -2.98
N ASP A 249 25.90 -11.22 -3.27
CA ASP A 249 25.60 -10.52 -4.53
C ASP A 249 26.33 -9.19 -4.68
N VAL A 250 26.43 -8.40 -3.60
CA VAL A 250 27.22 -7.15 -3.59
C VAL A 250 28.68 -7.43 -3.88
N GLU A 251 29.27 -8.45 -3.25
CA GLU A 251 30.67 -8.84 -3.48
C GLU A 251 30.88 -9.33 -4.91
N ARG A 252 29.98 -10.18 -5.40
CA ARG A 252 30.00 -10.75 -6.75
C ARG A 252 29.92 -9.66 -7.83
N VAL A 253 28.94 -8.76 -7.74
CA VAL A 253 28.75 -7.67 -8.72
C VAL A 253 29.85 -6.61 -8.62
N SER A 254 30.52 -6.49 -7.45
CA SER A 254 31.67 -5.60 -7.30
C SER A 254 32.90 -6.07 -8.10
N ASN A 255 32.92 -7.31 -8.61
CA ASN A 255 33.96 -7.82 -9.49
C ASN A 255 33.41 -8.35 -10.84
N PRO A 256 32.99 -7.46 -11.77
CA PRO A 256 32.36 -7.87 -13.03
C PRO A 256 33.24 -8.71 -13.97
N ARG A 257 34.56 -8.68 -13.82
CA ARG A 257 35.46 -9.53 -14.62
C ARG A 257 35.30 -11.00 -14.27
N ALA A 258 35.21 -11.33 -12.98
CA ALA A 258 35.02 -12.71 -12.53
C ALA A 258 33.67 -13.29 -13.00
N LEU A 259 32.66 -12.44 -13.15
CA LEU A 259 31.35 -12.83 -13.70
C LEU A 259 31.38 -13.18 -15.18
N ARG A 260 32.20 -12.48 -15.98
CA ARG A 260 32.29 -12.68 -17.44
C ARG A 260 33.05 -13.93 -17.85
N ASP A 261 33.95 -14.40 -16.99
CA ASP A 261 34.81 -15.55 -17.25
C ASP A 261 34.22 -16.87 -16.70
N SER A 262 32.98 -16.85 -16.21
CA SER A 262 32.27 -18.04 -15.69
C SER A 262 31.51 -18.78 -16.79
N ASP A 263 31.62 -20.11 -16.81
CA ASP A 263 30.79 -20.99 -17.65
C ASP A 263 29.40 -21.28 -17.02
N GLU A 264 29.11 -20.68 -15.85
CA GLU A 264 27.86 -20.86 -15.10
C GLU A 264 26.92 -19.64 -15.25
N GLY A 265 25.61 -19.90 -15.26
CA GLY A 265 24.56 -18.87 -15.27
C GLY A 265 23.87 -18.74 -13.92
N MET A 266 23.45 -17.52 -13.57
CA MET A 266 22.68 -17.26 -12.35
C MET A 266 21.18 -17.42 -12.61
N VAL A 267 20.49 -18.12 -11.73
CA VAL A 267 19.02 -18.18 -11.68
C VAL A 267 18.54 -17.52 -10.40
N ALA A 268 17.78 -16.45 -10.52
CA ALA A 268 17.13 -15.80 -9.39
C ALA A 268 15.67 -16.25 -9.27
N VAL A 269 15.26 -16.66 -8.07
CA VAL A 269 13.89 -17.06 -7.76
C VAL A 269 13.24 -15.98 -6.90
N LEU A 270 12.26 -15.28 -7.46
CA LEU A 270 11.43 -14.31 -6.74
C LEU A 270 9.99 -14.78 -6.77
N TYR A 271 9.35 -14.72 -5.62
CA TYR A 271 7.95 -15.11 -5.46
C TYR A 271 7.36 -14.42 -4.24
N GLU A 272 6.04 -14.44 -4.18
CA GLU A 272 5.27 -13.82 -3.11
C GLU A 272 4.41 -14.90 -2.45
N GLN A 273 4.08 -14.69 -1.18
CA GLN A 273 3.29 -15.65 -0.40
C GLN A 273 2.25 -14.94 0.46
N GLY A 274 1.04 -15.47 0.44
CA GLY A 274 -0.06 -15.01 1.28
C GLY A 274 -0.60 -13.63 0.89
N PHE A 275 -1.40 -13.08 1.80
CA PHE A 275 -2.03 -11.77 1.66
C PHE A 275 -1.80 -10.95 2.92
N VAL A 276 -1.74 -9.63 2.80
CA VAL A 276 -1.75 -8.74 3.96
C VAL A 276 -3.08 -8.94 4.71
N GLN A 277 -3.00 -9.11 6.04
CA GLN A 277 -4.21 -9.27 6.86
C GLN A 277 -5.11 -8.02 6.75
N PRO A 278 -6.44 -8.18 6.83
CA PRO A 278 -7.33 -7.02 6.90
C PRO A 278 -7.06 -6.22 8.18
N ARG A 279 -7.35 -4.92 8.14
CA ARG A 279 -7.36 -4.09 9.35
C ARG A 279 -8.49 -4.54 10.27
N GLU A 280 -8.19 -4.53 11.56
CA GLU A 280 -9.17 -4.73 12.62
C GLU A 280 -9.42 -3.40 13.33
N GLU A 281 -10.51 -3.31 14.08
CA GLU A 281 -10.80 -2.15 14.91
C GLU A 281 -10.56 -2.45 16.39
N PHE A 282 -10.08 -1.45 17.12
CA PHE A 282 -10.11 -1.44 18.58
C PHE A 282 -10.65 -0.09 19.05
N THR A 283 -11.18 -0.05 20.28
CA THR A 283 -11.72 1.17 20.86
C THR A 283 -10.66 1.87 21.70
N LEU A 284 -10.38 3.13 21.38
CA LEU A 284 -9.50 3.98 22.15
C LEU A 284 -10.31 4.96 23.00
N PRO A 285 -10.10 4.99 24.34
CA PRO A 285 -10.67 6.01 25.19
C PRO A 285 -9.83 7.29 25.10
N ILE A 286 -10.37 8.34 24.48
CA ILE A 286 -9.73 9.66 24.40
C ILE A 286 -10.20 10.48 25.62
N PRO A 287 -9.33 10.75 26.60
CA PRO A 287 -9.65 11.64 27.69
C PRO A 287 -9.69 13.09 27.18
N THR A 288 -10.68 13.83 27.66
CA THR A 288 -10.84 15.27 27.41
C THR A 288 -11.06 15.96 28.75
N VAL A 289 -10.90 17.29 28.78
CA VAL A 289 -11.18 18.12 29.98
C VAL A 289 -12.60 17.93 30.56
N HIS A 290 -13.51 17.28 29.84
CA HIS A 290 -14.92 17.12 30.20
C HIS A 290 -15.43 15.67 30.21
N GLY A 291 -14.55 14.66 30.07
CA GLY A 291 -14.93 13.24 30.10
C GLY A 291 -14.11 12.37 29.14
N VAL A 292 -14.49 11.10 29.00
CA VAL A 292 -13.82 10.13 28.11
C VAL A 292 -14.70 9.84 26.90
N PHE A 293 -14.14 9.98 25.70
CA PHE A 293 -14.80 9.66 24.44
C PHE A 293 -14.20 8.40 23.81
N SER A 294 -15.03 7.41 23.52
CA SER A 294 -14.61 6.19 22.83
C SER A 294 -14.56 6.41 21.31
N VAL A 295 -13.40 6.21 20.71
CA VAL A 295 -13.17 6.31 19.27
C VAL A 295 -12.65 4.99 18.72
N ALA A 296 -13.23 4.50 17.63
CA ALA A 296 -12.72 3.32 16.94
C ALA A 296 -11.46 3.67 16.15
N PHE A 297 -10.38 2.91 16.37
CA PHE A 297 -9.10 3.05 15.69
C PHE A 297 -8.74 1.76 14.94
N PRO A 298 -8.14 1.88 13.74
CA PRO A 298 -7.66 0.74 12.99
C PRO A 298 -6.37 0.16 13.60
N THR A 299 -6.19 -1.15 13.49
CA THR A 299 -4.97 -1.88 13.88
C THR A 299 -4.75 -3.11 13.00
N TYR A 300 -3.63 -3.81 13.22
CA TYR A 300 -3.36 -5.14 12.68
C TYR A 300 -3.08 -6.10 13.82
N ALA A 301 -3.71 -7.28 13.79
CA ALA A 301 -3.46 -8.33 14.77
C ALA A 301 -2.29 -9.22 14.36
N ILE A 302 -1.42 -9.54 15.32
CA ILE A 302 -0.28 -10.46 15.10
C ILE A 302 -0.73 -11.90 14.86
N GLY A 303 -1.85 -12.31 15.44
CA GLY A 303 -2.38 -13.67 15.30
C GLY A 303 -2.81 -14.03 13.88
N SER A 304 -3.16 -13.04 13.06
CA SER A 304 -3.57 -13.21 11.67
C SER A 304 -2.45 -12.95 10.65
N LYS A 305 -1.25 -12.59 11.11
CA LYS A 305 -0.11 -12.34 10.23
C LYS A 305 0.40 -13.65 9.60
N PRO A 306 0.41 -13.78 8.26
CA PRO A 306 0.99 -14.95 7.61
C PRO A 306 2.48 -15.09 7.93
N ARG A 307 2.95 -16.33 8.05
CA ARG A 307 4.38 -16.65 8.18
C ARG A 307 4.88 -17.19 6.84
N PRO A 308 5.83 -16.53 6.17
CA PRO A 308 6.37 -17.01 4.92
C PRO A 308 7.20 -18.28 5.14
N ASN A 309 7.14 -19.21 4.18
CA ASN A 309 8.02 -20.37 4.15
C ASN A 309 9.19 -20.10 3.19
N SER A 310 10.37 -20.68 3.43
CA SER A 310 11.44 -20.69 2.44
C SER A 310 11.20 -21.79 1.40
N LEU A 311 11.58 -21.52 0.15
CA LEU A 311 11.72 -22.53 -0.89
C LEU A 311 13.20 -22.90 -1.01
N ARG A 312 13.47 -24.20 -1.07
CA ARG A 312 14.80 -24.74 -1.32
C ARG A 312 14.88 -25.21 -2.77
N VAL A 313 15.88 -24.72 -3.50
CA VAL A 313 16.16 -25.14 -4.89
C VAL A 313 17.13 -26.31 -4.83
N LEU A 314 16.82 -27.39 -5.55
CA LEU A 314 17.64 -28.59 -5.64
C LEU A 314 18.13 -28.79 -7.07
N ASP A 315 19.32 -29.36 -7.23
CA ASP A 315 19.79 -29.85 -8.53
C ASP A 315 19.15 -31.21 -8.92
N SER A 316 19.56 -31.76 -10.07
CA SER A 316 19.08 -33.05 -10.56
C SER A 316 19.50 -34.25 -9.70
N ALA A 317 20.49 -34.07 -8.82
CA ALA A 317 20.97 -35.05 -7.84
C ALA A 317 20.37 -34.80 -6.44
N SER A 318 19.34 -33.95 -6.34
CA SER A 318 18.69 -33.54 -5.09
C SER A 318 19.62 -32.84 -4.08
N GLN A 319 20.72 -32.25 -4.54
CA GLN A 319 21.59 -31.42 -3.71
C GLN A 319 21.06 -29.98 -3.63
N PRO A 320 21.13 -29.32 -2.46
CA PRO A 320 20.66 -27.95 -2.31
C PRO A 320 21.56 -26.98 -3.08
N LEU A 321 20.96 -26.20 -3.98
CA LEU A 321 21.61 -25.10 -4.69
C LEU A 321 21.40 -23.75 -3.99
N GLY A 322 20.30 -23.61 -3.25
CA GLY A 322 20.01 -22.38 -2.53
C GLY A 322 18.69 -22.44 -1.77
N GLU A 323 18.48 -21.47 -0.90
CA GLU A 323 17.27 -21.31 -0.11
C GLU A 323 16.81 -19.85 -0.16
N THR A 324 15.54 -19.64 -0.49
CA THR A 324 14.99 -18.30 -0.62
C THR A 324 14.84 -17.65 0.75
N VAL A 325 15.08 -16.35 0.82
CA VAL A 325 14.90 -15.54 2.03
C VAL A 325 13.81 -14.49 1.84
N VAL A 326 13.25 -13.99 2.96
CA VAL A 326 12.26 -12.92 2.93
C VAL A 326 12.96 -11.58 2.71
N LEU A 327 12.70 -10.93 1.57
CA LEU A 327 13.21 -9.59 1.28
C LEU A 327 12.24 -8.47 1.63
N ALA A 328 10.93 -8.73 1.61
CA ALA A 328 9.93 -7.76 2.02
C ALA A 328 8.83 -8.43 2.85
N ASP A 329 8.61 -7.92 4.05
CA ASP A 329 7.48 -8.28 4.91
C ASP A 329 6.34 -7.29 4.66
N VAL A 330 5.47 -7.59 3.69
CA VAL A 330 4.40 -6.67 3.27
C VAL A 330 3.40 -6.40 4.39
N GLY A 331 3.09 -7.39 5.22
CA GLY A 331 2.27 -7.19 6.43
C GLY A 331 2.94 -6.27 7.44
N GLY A 332 4.26 -6.39 7.61
CA GLY A 332 5.07 -5.46 8.38
C GLY A 332 5.08 -4.04 7.82
N LEU A 333 5.21 -3.88 6.50
CA LEU A 333 5.15 -2.57 5.82
C LEU A 333 3.79 -1.90 6.03
N ALA A 334 2.70 -2.65 5.89
CA ALA A 334 1.34 -2.15 6.12
C ALA A 334 1.09 -1.73 7.57
N ALA A 335 1.56 -2.53 8.54
CA ALA A 335 1.48 -2.19 9.95
C ALA A 335 2.33 -0.97 10.30
N LYS A 336 3.54 -0.88 9.73
CA LYS A 336 4.43 0.26 9.90
C LYS A 336 3.84 1.54 9.31
N ASP A 337 3.21 1.48 8.14
CA ASP A 337 2.53 2.63 7.53
C ASP A 337 1.42 3.15 8.44
N LEU A 338 0.61 2.24 8.97
CA LEU A 338 -0.47 2.60 9.88
C LEU A 338 0.09 3.22 11.17
N LYS A 339 1.14 2.63 11.75
CA LYS A 339 1.84 3.16 12.94
C LYS A 339 2.35 4.57 12.73
N GLU A 340 3.04 4.80 11.62
CA GLU A 340 3.64 6.09 11.32
C GLU A 340 2.60 7.21 11.10
N ARG A 341 1.35 6.85 10.76
CA ARG A 341 0.23 7.80 10.63
C ARG A 341 -0.55 8.02 11.93
N MET A 342 -0.34 7.21 12.97
CA MET A 342 -1.14 7.26 14.20
C MET A 342 -1.08 8.61 14.92
N PRO A 343 0.09 9.26 15.11
CA PRO A 343 0.15 10.51 15.84
C PRO A 343 -0.80 11.57 15.25
N GLY A 344 -0.74 11.77 13.93
CA GLY A 344 -1.64 12.68 13.23
C GLY A 344 -3.11 12.25 13.28
N MET A 345 -3.41 10.95 13.27
CA MET A 345 -4.78 10.47 13.47
C MET A 345 -5.29 10.76 14.89
N LEU A 346 -4.47 10.54 15.92
CA LEU A 346 -4.81 10.79 17.33
C LEU A 346 -5.10 12.27 17.59
N VAL A 347 -4.23 13.15 17.11
CA VAL A 347 -4.42 14.61 17.21
C VAL A 347 -5.75 15.01 16.59
N ARG A 348 -6.01 14.62 15.33
CA ARG A 348 -7.26 14.95 14.63
C ARG A 348 -8.50 14.39 15.34
N GLN A 349 -8.46 13.16 15.85
CA GLN A 349 -9.61 12.57 16.54
C GLN A 349 -9.88 13.24 17.88
N THR A 350 -8.84 13.61 18.63
CA THR A 350 -8.95 14.36 19.90
C THR A 350 -9.58 15.73 19.67
N LEU A 351 -9.12 16.45 18.64
CA LEU A 351 -9.68 17.75 18.24
C LEU A 351 -11.14 17.62 17.80
N ARG A 352 -11.48 16.60 17.00
CA ARG A 352 -12.87 16.34 16.58
C ARG A 352 -13.79 15.99 17.75
N ALA A 353 -13.32 15.19 18.71
CA ALA A 353 -14.09 14.85 19.90
C ALA A 353 -14.43 16.12 20.70
N THR A 354 -13.42 16.97 20.92
CA THR A 354 -13.56 18.26 21.61
C THR A 354 -14.52 19.20 20.87
N ALA A 355 -14.39 19.32 19.55
CA ALA A 355 -15.26 20.16 18.73
C ALA A 355 -16.72 19.68 18.71
N LYS A 356 -16.98 18.38 18.51
CA LYS A 356 -18.34 17.80 18.55
C LYS A 356 -19.04 18.07 19.88
N TYR A 357 -18.30 17.97 20.98
CA TYR A 357 -18.84 18.28 22.30
C TYR A 357 -19.20 19.76 22.44
N ASN A 358 -18.32 20.68 22.05
CA ASN A 358 -18.59 22.12 22.12
C ASN A 358 -19.86 22.51 21.34
N MET A 359 -20.08 21.88 20.17
CA MET A 359 -21.32 22.05 19.39
C MET A 359 -22.55 21.49 20.11
N GLN A 360 -22.44 20.32 20.74
CA GLN A 360 -23.54 19.72 21.51
C GLN A 360 -23.90 20.55 22.74
N LYS A 361 -22.91 21.13 23.42
CA LYS A 361 -23.12 22.05 24.55
C LYS A 361 -23.85 23.32 24.11
N GLN A 362 -23.40 23.98 23.04
CA GLN A 362 -24.09 25.16 22.48
C GLN A 362 -25.52 24.87 22.04
N ALA A 363 -25.81 23.65 21.56
CA ALA A 363 -27.15 23.24 21.15
C ALA A 363 -28.07 22.88 22.33
N ASN A 364 -27.51 22.56 23.50
CA ASN A 364 -28.26 22.27 24.73
C ASN A 364 -28.43 23.53 25.62
N ASP A 365 -27.51 24.49 25.51
CA ASP A 365 -27.55 25.76 26.26
C ASP A 365 -28.39 26.86 25.55
N ASN A 366 -28.86 26.61 24.32
CA ASN A 366 -29.87 27.39 23.57
C ASN A 366 -31.19 26.62 23.49
#